data_AF-A0A496X6S1-F1
#
_entry.id   AF-A0A496X6S1-F1
#
_cell.length_a   1.000
_cell.length_b   1.000
_cell.length_c   1.000
_cell.angle_alpha   90.00
_cell.angle_beta   90.00
_cell.angle_gamma   90.00
#
_symmetry.space_group_name_H-M   'P 1'
#
loop_
_entity.id
_entity.type
_entity.pdbx_description
1 polymer ?
#
loop_
_entity_poly.entity_id
_entity_poly.type
_entity_poly.pdbx_seq_one_letter_code
_entity_poly.pdbx_strand_id
1 'polypeptide(L)'
;MPQSVGFPSQTESFATVEEERLHRKKRLTAAFRLFGKFGFDEGAAGHITVRDPQHTDHFWVNPFGVSFKQMTMSQLLLVNHKGEVVEGEGLLNGAAFTIHGNIHAARPDVIAAAHAHSVYGKSWSSLGRKLDPLTQDSCAFYEDHSLFDDFTGVVLDDSEGKRIGTVLGQYKACILQNHGLLTVGESVDSAVWWFITMERTCQAQLLAEAAGTPKLIRPEIANITYDTVGTEQAGWFSFQPLYNVIVAEEPDMFD
;
A
#
# COMPACT_ATOMS: atom_id res chain seq x y z
N MET A 1 -9.75 -32.34 -7.44
CA MET A 1 -9.14 -31.12 -6.89
C MET A 1 -9.61 -29.97 -7.76
N PRO A 2 -10.16 -28.88 -7.21
CA PRO A 2 -10.43 -27.70 -8.03
C PRO A 2 -9.09 -27.22 -8.60
N GLN A 3 -9.04 -26.93 -9.89
CA GLN A 3 -7.87 -26.32 -10.50
C GLN A 3 -7.62 -24.99 -9.77
N SER A 4 -6.44 -24.84 -9.16
CA SER A 4 -5.99 -23.54 -8.66
C SER A 4 -6.09 -22.54 -9.81
N VAL A 5 -6.65 -21.37 -9.55
CA VAL A 5 -6.57 -20.25 -10.49
C VAL A 5 -5.09 -19.94 -10.67
N GLY A 6 -4.51 -20.44 -11.76
CA GLY A 6 -3.10 -20.25 -12.06
C GLY A 6 -2.90 -18.83 -12.55
N PHE A 7 -2.41 -17.94 -11.70
CA PHE A 7 -1.88 -16.67 -12.16
C PHE A 7 -0.64 -16.93 -13.03
N PRO A 8 -0.43 -16.16 -14.10
CA PRO A 8 0.80 -16.25 -14.87
C PRO A 8 2.00 -16.02 -13.93
N SER A 9 3.00 -16.90 -14.02
CA SER A 9 4.22 -16.85 -13.21
C SER A 9 4.89 -15.49 -13.30
N GLN A 10 5.04 -14.80 -12.18
CA GLN A 10 5.89 -13.63 -12.06
C GLN A 10 7.36 -14.04 -12.17
N THR A 11 7.96 -13.78 -13.33
CA THR A 11 9.40 -13.57 -13.43
C THR A 11 9.61 -12.29 -14.21
N GLU A 12 9.34 -11.15 -13.58
CA GLU A 12 9.85 -9.88 -14.08
C GLU A 12 11.37 -9.90 -13.86
N SER A 13 12.12 -10.41 -14.84
CA SER A 13 13.57 -10.31 -14.87
C SER A 13 13.95 -9.08 -15.68
N PHE A 14 14.70 -8.16 -15.07
CA PHE A 14 15.23 -6.98 -15.73
C PHE A 14 16.67 -7.27 -16.21
N ALA A 15 17.03 -6.80 -17.40
CA ALA A 15 18.39 -6.99 -17.91
C ALA A 15 19.39 -6.07 -17.21
N THR A 16 18.92 -4.91 -16.72
CA THR A 16 19.73 -3.95 -15.98
C THR A 16 18.99 -3.35 -14.78
N VAL A 17 19.77 -2.78 -13.86
CA VAL A 17 19.28 -2.03 -12.69
C VAL A 17 18.47 -0.80 -13.13
N GLU A 18 18.86 -0.15 -14.23
CA GLU A 18 18.17 1.01 -14.79
C GLU A 18 16.77 0.64 -15.32
N GLU A 19 16.63 -0.53 -15.95
CA GLU A 19 15.33 -1.05 -16.41
C GLU A 19 14.39 -1.32 -15.23
N GLU A 20 14.90 -1.97 -14.18
CA GLU A 20 14.12 -2.24 -12.96
C GLU A 20 13.73 -0.94 -12.25
N ARG A 21 14.65 0.02 -12.15
CA ARG A 21 14.38 1.33 -11.55
C ARG A 21 13.30 2.08 -12.32
N LEU A 22 13.41 2.13 -13.64
CA LEU A 22 12.40 2.75 -14.51
C LEU A 22 11.04 2.06 -14.34
N HIS A 23 11.01 0.72 -14.29
CA HIS A 23 9.79 -0.03 -14.02
C HIS A 23 9.15 0.38 -12.69
N ARG A 24 9.91 0.35 -11.59
CA ARG A 24 9.42 0.71 -10.25
C ARG A 24 8.89 2.15 -10.22
N LYS A 25 9.58 3.11 -10.85
CA LYS A 25 9.13 4.51 -10.97
C LYS A 25 7.81 4.64 -11.76
N LYS A 26 7.66 3.90 -12.86
CA LYS A 26 6.39 3.88 -13.62
C LYS A 26 5.24 3.32 -12.79
N ARG A 27 5.44 2.17 -12.15
CA ARG A 27 4.41 1.57 -11.28
C ARG A 27 4.03 2.50 -10.12
N LEU A 28 5.02 3.14 -9.48
CA LEU A 28 4.79 4.11 -8.41
C LEU A 28 3.97 5.31 -8.89
N THR A 29 4.29 5.85 -10.07
CA THR A 29 3.55 6.99 -10.63
C THR A 29 2.09 6.63 -10.93
N ALA A 30 1.87 5.46 -11.56
CA ALA A 30 0.53 4.95 -11.82
C ALA A 30 -0.26 4.68 -10.53
N ALA A 31 0.41 4.24 -9.46
CA ALA A 31 -0.21 4.05 -8.16
C ALA A 31 -0.76 5.35 -7.57
N PHE A 32 0.00 6.45 -7.67
CA PHE A 32 -0.52 7.77 -7.26
C PHE A 32 -1.71 8.21 -8.10
N ARG A 33 -1.66 8.06 -9.44
CA ARG A 33 -2.82 8.39 -10.29
C ARG A 33 -4.05 7.56 -9.93
N LEU A 34 -3.88 6.27 -9.62
CA LEU A 34 -4.97 5.42 -9.12
C LEU A 34 -5.51 5.89 -7.76
N PHE A 35 -4.66 6.22 -6.80
CA PHE A 35 -5.08 6.76 -5.50
C PHE A 35 -5.87 8.07 -5.67
N GLY A 36 -5.39 8.97 -6.52
CA GLY A 36 -6.10 10.21 -6.88
C GLY A 36 -7.43 9.95 -7.57
N LYS A 37 -7.47 9.00 -8.51
CA LYS A 37 -8.71 8.60 -9.23
C LYS A 37 -9.76 8.00 -8.29
N PHE A 38 -9.33 7.22 -7.30
CA PHE A 38 -10.24 6.63 -6.30
C PHE A 38 -10.56 7.57 -5.13
N GLY A 39 -9.98 8.77 -5.09
CA GLY A 39 -10.25 9.76 -4.05
C GLY A 39 -9.66 9.39 -2.69
N PHE A 40 -8.49 8.75 -2.68
CA PHE A 40 -7.77 8.40 -1.45
C PHE A 40 -6.91 9.56 -0.94
N ASP A 41 -6.78 10.64 -1.71
CA ASP A 41 -6.09 11.86 -1.34
C ASP A 41 -6.84 12.66 -0.26
N GLU A 42 -6.11 13.14 0.74
CA GLU A 42 -6.61 14.04 1.80
C GLU A 42 -5.66 15.24 1.90
N GLY A 43 -5.90 16.25 1.06
CA GLY A 43 -5.00 17.39 0.94
C GLY A 43 -3.59 16.95 0.55
N ALA A 44 -2.61 17.18 1.44
CA ALA A 44 -1.20 16.80 1.23
C ALA A 44 -0.80 15.49 1.94
N ALA A 45 -1.74 14.82 2.62
CA ALA A 45 -1.47 13.58 3.33
C ALA A 45 -1.34 12.37 2.38
N GLY A 46 -0.64 11.34 2.86
CA GLY A 46 -0.40 10.11 2.14
C GLY A 46 0.94 10.09 1.38
N HIS A 47 1.43 8.88 1.18
CA HIS A 47 2.68 8.60 0.53
C HIS A 47 2.76 7.13 0.12
N ILE A 48 3.42 6.88 -1.00
CA ILE A 48 3.77 5.55 -1.48
C ILE A 48 5.28 5.56 -1.71
N THR A 49 5.98 4.56 -1.20
CA THR A 49 7.42 4.39 -1.39
C THR A 49 7.72 3.12 -2.16
N VAL A 50 8.78 3.14 -2.95
CA VAL A 50 9.37 1.92 -3.52
C VAL A 50 10.90 1.97 -3.38
N ARG A 51 11.49 0.87 -2.91
CA ARG A 51 12.94 0.72 -2.74
C ARG A 51 13.66 0.89 -4.08
N ASP A 52 14.82 1.55 -4.08
CA ASP A 52 15.68 1.58 -5.27
C ASP A 52 16.35 0.19 -5.47
N PRO A 53 16.46 -0.32 -6.70
CA PRO A 53 17.05 -1.64 -6.94
C PRO A 53 18.58 -1.67 -6.78
N GLN A 54 19.27 -0.52 -6.82
CA GLN A 54 20.72 -0.44 -6.61
C GLN A 54 21.07 -0.06 -5.18
N HIS A 55 20.41 0.99 -4.68
CA HIS A 55 20.62 1.52 -3.35
C HIS A 55 19.49 1.06 -2.46
N THR A 56 19.64 -0.14 -1.89
CA THR A 56 18.55 -0.78 -1.13
C THR A 56 18.17 -0.05 0.16
N ASP A 57 18.97 0.92 0.58
CA ASP A 57 18.74 1.88 1.67
C ASP A 57 18.07 3.20 1.22
N HIS A 58 17.64 3.28 -0.05
CA HIS A 58 16.96 4.42 -0.65
C HIS A 58 15.59 4.05 -1.21
N PHE A 59 14.71 5.05 -1.29
CA PHE A 59 13.32 4.89 -1.72
C PHE A 59 12.89 6.02 -2.65
N TRP A 60 12.17 5.68 -3.70
CA TRP A 60 11.43 6.62 -4.52
C TRP A 60 10.09 6.94 -3.85
N VAL A 61 9.71 8.23 -3.80
CA VAL A 61 8.50 8.73 -3.12
C VAL A 61 7.94 9.98 -3.81
N ASN A 62 6.68 10.31 -3.57
CA ASN A 62 6.10 11.58 -4.02
C ASN A 62 6.67 12.79 -3.26
N PRO A 63 6.81 13.94 -3.92
CA PRO A 63 7.02 15.21 -3.24
C PRO A 63 5.75 15.62 -2.46
N PHE A 64 5.96 16.27 -1.32
CA PHE A 64 4.90 16.76 -0.45
C PHE A 64 4.16 17.93 -1.10
N GLY A 65 2.84 17.89 -1.04
CA GLY A 65 1.96 18.94 -1.59
C GLY A 65 1.59 18.81 -3.06
N VAL A 66 2.15 17.84 -3.79
CA VAL A 66 1.69 17.51 -5.15
C VAL A 66 0.48 16.59 -5.07
N SER A 67 -0.60 16.95 -5.77
CA SER A 67 -1.80 16.13 -5.83
C SER A 67 -1.50 14.77 -6.47
N PHE A 68 -2.03 13.70 -5.88
CA PHE A 68 -1.95 12.36 -6.47
C PHE A 68 -2.54 12.29 -7.88
N LYS A 69 -3.53 13.14 -8.19
CA LYS A 69 -4.17 13.25 -9.53
C LYS A 69 -3.28 13.90 -10.58
N GLN A 70 -2.15 14.49 -10.18
CA GLN A 70 -1.26 15.24 -11.07
C GLN A 70 0.19 14.76 -10.98
N MET A 71 0.44 13.68 -10.25
CA MET A 71 1.78 13.13 -10.07
C MET A 71 2.39 12.76 -11.42
N THR A 72 3.62 13.21 -11.70
CA THR A 72 4.40 12.75 -12.84
C THR A 72 5.64 11.98 -12.40
N MET A 73 6.18 11.13 -13.27
CA MET A 73 7.35 10.33 -12.96
C MET A 73 8.60 11.21 -12.73
N SER A 74 8.70 12.33 -13.46
CA SER A 74 9.75 13.35 -13.31
C SER A 74 9.74 14.05 -11.94
N GLN A 75 8.61 14.07 -11.22
CA GLN A 75 8.49 14.71 -9.90
C GLN A 75 8.94 13.83 -8.73
N LEU A 76 9.16 12.52 -8.96
CA LEU A 76 9.52 11.60 -7.89
C LEU A 76 10.86 11.98 -7.23
N LEU A 77 10.90 11.87 -5.91
CA LEU A 77 12.10 12.09 -5.11
C LEU A 77 12.75 10.75 -4.79
N LEU A 78 14.08 10.69 -4.82
CA LEU A 78 14.85 9.61 -4.19
C LEU A 78 15.30 10.09 -2.82
N VAL A 79 15.00 9.32 -1.78
CA VAL A 79 15.33 9.64 -0.39
C VAL A 79 16.10 8.49 0.25
N ASN A 80 17.04 8.81 1.15
CA ASN A 80 17.79 7.79 1.89
C ASN A 80 17.14 7.47 3.25
N HIS A 81 17.65 6.46 3.97
CA HIS A 81 17.22 6.11 5.32
C HIS A 81 17.46 7.16 6.41
N LYS A 82 17.99 8.36 6.08
CA LYS A 82 18.06 9.51 6.99
C LYS A 82 17.01 10.58 6.68
N GLY A 83 16.17 10.37 5.66
CA GLY A 83 15.15 11.33 5.23
C GLY A 83 15.71 12.47 4.40
N GLU A 84 16.92 12.30 3.86
CA GLU A 84 17.55 13.28 2.99
C GLU A 84 17.14 12.99 1.53
N VAL A 85 16.71 14.02 0.82
CA VAL A 85 16.46 13.96 -0.62
C VAL A 85 17.81 13.94 -1.33
N VAL A 86 18.10 12.86 -2.06
CA VAL A 86 19.36 12.70 -2.82
C VAL A 86 19.17 12.90 -4.33
N GLU A 87 17.94 12.76 -4.83
CA GLU A 87 17.56 13.07 -6.22
C GLU A 87 16.13 13.64 -6.27
N GLY A 88 15.89 14.56 -7.20
CA GLY A 88 14.61 15.23 -7.39
C GLY A 88 14.51 16.58 -6.67
N GLU A 89 13.44 17.33 -6.96
CA GLU A 89 13.17 18.65 -6.38
C GLU A 89 11.83 18.64 -5.64
N GLY A 90 11.83 19.11 -4.39
CA GLY A 90 10.60 19.21 -3.60
C GLY A 90 10.83 19.02 -2.10
N LEU A 91 9.72 19.04 -1.36
CA LEU A 91 9.71 18.78 0.08
C LEU A 91 9.39 17.31 0.33
N LEU A 92 10.09 16.67 1.27
CA LEU A 92 9.72 15.35 1.77
C LEU A 92 8.73 15.50 2.93
N ASN A 93 7.65 14.72 2.91
CA ASN A 93 6.78 14.60 4.07
C ASN A 93 7.51 13.82 5.19
N GLY A 94 7.74 14.46 6.34
CA GLY A 94 8.43 13.82 7.47
C GLY A 94 7.79 12.51 7.93
N ALA A 95 6.46 12.38 7.82
CA ALA A 95 5.75 11.13 8.16
C ALA A 95 6.06 9.99 7.17
N ALA A 96 6.22 10.32 5.88
CA ALA A 96 6.59 9.34 4.85
C ALA A 96 7.93 8.69 5.19
N PHE A 97 8.91 9.51 5.56
CA PHE A 97 10.20 9.03 6.02
C PHE A 97 10.08 8.20 7.30
N THR A 98 9.41 8.74 8.31
CA THR A 98 9.40 8.18 9.66
C THR A 98 8.78 6.77 9.68
N ILE A 99 7.68 6.57 8.96
CA ILE A 99 6.98 5.27 8.95
C ILE A 99 7.62 4.32 7.94
N HIS A 100 7.68 4.71 6.66
CA HIS A 100 8.11 3.78 5.61
C HIS A 100 9.61 3.47 5.72
N GLY A 101 10.43 4.44 6.15
CA GLY A 101 11.85 4.22 6.39
C GLY A 101 12.11 3.13 7.45
N ASN A 102 11.37 3.16 8.57
CA ASN A 102 11.48 2.11 9.60
C ASN A 102 10.97 0.75 9.11
N ILE A 103 9.86 0.72 8.37
CA ILE A 103 9.35 -0.52 7.76
C ILE A 103 10.37 -1.13 6.81
N HIS A 104 10.88 -0.34 5.86
CA HIS A 104 11.86 -0.84 4.89
C HIS A 104 13.18 -1.26 5.53
N ALA A 105 13.58 -0.64 6.65
CA ALA A 105 14.77 -1.05 7.39
C ALA A 105 14.55 -2.39 8.13
N ALA A 106 13.35 -2.60 8.69
CA ALA A 106 13.00 -3.81 9.41
C ALA A 106 12.64 -5.00 8.49
N ARG A 107 12.14 -4.71 7.27
CA ARG A 107 11.63 -5.68 6.30
C ARG A 107 12.31 -5.52 4.93
N PRO A 108 13.49 -6.14 4.72
CA PRO A 108 14.18 -6.10 3.42
C PRO A 108 13.36 -6.69 2.26
N ASP A 109 12.46 -7.62 2.56
CA ASP A 109 11.50 -8.24 1.65
C ASP A 109 10.44 -7.25 1.16
N VAL A 110 10.13 -6.20 1.94
CA VAL A 110 9.21 -5.14 1.53
C VAL A 110 9.90 -4.22 0.54
N ILE A 111 9.43 -4.27 -0.71
CA ILE A 111 9.89 -3.42 -1.81
C ILE A 111 9.06 -2.15 -1.89
N ALA A 112 7.77 -2.21 -1.59
CA ALA A 112 6.90 -1.03 -1.60
C ALA A 112 5.99 -0.97 -0.38
N ALA A 113 5.65 0.25 0.02
CA ALA A 113 4.70 0.53 1.08
C ALA A 113 3.75 1.67 0.65
N ALA A 114 2.47 1.57 1.00
CA ALA A 114 1.45 2.54 0.65
C ALA A 114 0.65 2.96 1.89
N HIS A 115 0.46 4.27 2.03
CA HIS A 115 -0.33 4.87 3.10
C HIS A 115 -1.12 6.07 2.56
N ALA A 116 -2.39 6.16 2.93
CA ALA A 116 -3.24 7.31 2.66
C ALA A 116 -4.36 7.40 3.70
N HIS A 117 -5.02 8.57 3.75
CA HIS A 117 -6.13 8.84 4.67
C HIS A 117 -7.48 8.68 3.95
N SER A 118 -7.64 7.56 3.25
CA SER A 118 -8.86 7.23 2.51
C SER A 118 -10.07 7.14 3.44
N VAL A 119 -11.24 7.56 2.95
CA VAL A 119 -12.41 7.87 3.80
C VAL A 119 -12.91 6.66 4.58
N TYR A 120 -13.03 5.49 3.95
CA TYR A 120 -13.55 4.30 4.63
C TYR A 120 -12.50 3.68 5.54
N GLY A 121 -11.22 3.71 5.15
CA GLY A 121 -10.09 3.25 5.92
C GLY A 121 -9.91 4.04 7.20
N LYS A 122 -9.93 5.38 7.14
CA LYS A 122 -9.87 6.22 8.35
C LYS A 122 -11.12 6.04 9.22
N SER A 123 -12.30 5.90 8.61
CA SER A 123 -13.54 5.63 9.34
C SER A 123 -13.48 4.30 10.09
N TRP A 124 -13.07 3.22 9.42
CA TRP A 124 -12.91 1.89 10.02
C TRP A 124 -11.85 1.88 11.12
N SER A 125 -10.71 2.52 10.87
CA SER A 125 -9.62 2.59 11.84
C SER A 125 -10.03 3.22 13.17
N SER A 126 -11.04 4.10 13.17
CA SER A 126 -11.54 4.74 14.40
C SER A 126 -12.24 3.76 15.36
N LEU A 127 -12.60 2.57 14.88
CA LEU A 127 -13.26 1.52 15.68
C LEU A 127 -12.26 0.66 16.47
N GLY A 128 -10.95 0.77 16.22
CA GLY A 128 -9.92 0.07 17.00
C GLY A 128 -9.99 -1.46 16.90
N ARG A 129 -10.32 -2.00 15.72
CA ARG A 129 -10.35 -3.46 15.50
C ARG A 129 -9.94 -3.86 14.09
N LYS A 130 -9.54 -5.14 13.95
CA LYS A 130 -9.22 -5.79 12.68
C LYS A 130 -10.46 -5.97 11.79
N LEU A 131 -10.22 -6.12 10.48
CA LEU A 131 -11.26 -6.50 9.51
C LEU A 131 -11.73 -7.93 9.78
N ASP A 132 -13.04 -8.13 9.64
CA ASP A 132 -13.64 -9.45 9.76
C ASP A 132 -13.74 -10.11 8.36
N PRO A 133 -13.70 -11.45 8.25
CA PRO A 133 -13.84 -12.16 6.97
C PRO A 133 -15.31 -12.17 6.50
N LEU A 134 -15.84 -11.02 6.06
CA LEU A 134 -17.23 -10.87 5.60
C LEU A 134 -17.43 -11.31 4.15
N THR A 135 -16.44 -11.03 3.30
CA THR A 135 -16.49 -11.22 1.84
C THR A 135 -15.29 -12.03 1.36
N GLN A 136 -15.38 -12.57 0.14
CA GLN A 136 -14.23 -13.23 -0.48
C GLN A 136 -13.02 -12.30 -0.54
N ASP A 137 -13.21 -11.01 -0.84
CA ASP A 137 -12.14 -10.02 -0.91
C ASP A 137 -11.50 -9.75 0.46
N SER A 138 -12.32 -9.67 1.53
CA SER A 138 -11.80 -9.49 2.90
C SER A 138 -10.91 -10.65 3.36
N CYS A 139 -11.09 -11.84 2.77
CA CYS A 139 -10.24 -12.99 3.09
C CYS A 139 -8.80 -12.79 2.62
N ALA A 140 -8.48 -11.83 1.74
CA ALA A 140 -7.11 -11.47 1.40
C ALA A 140 -6.28 -11.01 2.62
N PHE A 141 -6.96 -10.58 3.70
CA PHE A 141 -6.36 -10.11 4.95
C PHE A 141 -6.60 -11.05 6.13
N TYR A 142 -7.23 -12.21 5.91
CA TYR A 142 -7.54 -13.13 7.00
C TYR A 142 -6.25 -13.58 7.70
N GLU A 143 -6.13 -13.25 9.00
CA GLU A 143 -4.92 -13.43 9.82
C GLU A 143 -3.63 -12.79 9.27
N ASP A 144 -3.73 -11.89 8.27
CA ASP A 144 -2.57 -11.25 7.62
C ASP A 144 -2.63 -9.72 7.63
N HIS A 145 -3.16 -9.17 8.72
CA HIS A 145 -3.06 -7.75 9.02
C HIS A 145 -3.05 -7.48 10.52
N SER A 146 -2.44 -6.37 10.91
CA SER A 146 -2.30 -5.91 12.29
C SER A 146 -3.21 -4.72 12.59
N LEU A 147 -3.34 -4.43 13.88
CA LEU A 147 -3.94 -3.20 14.41
C LEU A 147 -2.89 -2.50 15.26
N PHE A 148 -2.59 -1.25 14.94
CA PHE A 148 -1.82 -0.35 15.78
C PHE A 148 -2.80 0.57 16.52
N ASP A 149 -2.90 0.43 17.85
CA ASP A 149 -3.90 1.06 18.73
C ASP A 149 -3.29 2.12 19.67
N ASP A 150 -2.10 2.61 19.35
CA ASP A 150 -1.30 3.53 20.17
C ASP A 150 -1.10 4.88 19.45
N PHE A 151 -2.21 5.46 18.96
CA PHE A 151 -2.19 6.73 18.22
C PHE A 151 -1.79 7.90 19.12
N THR A 152 -0.65 8.53 18.80
CA THR A 152 -0.09 9.64 19.60
C THR A 152 -0.15 11.00 18.90
N GLY A 153 -0.87 11.12 17.78
CA GLY A 153 -1.03 12.37 17.02
C GLY A 153 -0.31 12.33 15.67
N VAL A 154 0.15 13.48 15.18
CA VAL A 154 0.88 13.54 13.90
C VAL A 154 2.24 12.86 14.05
N VAL A 155 2.51 11.87 13.19
CA VAL A 155 3.72 11.05 13.23
C VAL A 155 4.93 11.84 12.75
N LEU A 156 5.56 12.56 13.66
CA LEU A 156 6.80 13.31 13.43
C LEU A 156 8.01 12.71 14.16
N ASP A 157 7.78 11.69 15.00
CA ASP A 157 8.80 11.05 15.81
C ASP A 157 9.10 9.62 15.33
N ASP A 158 10.40 9.33 15.21
CA ASP A 158 10.97 8.03 14.83
C ASP A 158 10.51 6.88 15.74
N SER A 159 10.20 7.18 17.01
CA SER A 159 9.70 6.18 17.95
C SER A 159 8.37 5.56 17.52
N GLU A 160 7.46 6.34 16.91
CA GLU A 160 6.18 5.84 16.43
C GLU A 160 6.34 5.00 15.17
N GLY A 161 7.20 5.43 14.24
CA GLY A 161 7.56 4.62 13.06
C GLY A 161 8.08 3.23 13.44
N LYS A 162 8.93 3.14 14.47
CA LYS A 162 9.44 1.86 15.01
C LYS A 162 8.35 1.00 15.64
N ARG A 163 7.43 1.60 16.41
CA ARG A 163 6.30 0.88 17.01
C ARG A 163 5.36 0.35 15.91
N ILE A 164 5.04 1.15 14.90
CA ILE A 164 4.25 0.72 13.73
C ILE A 164 4.94 -0.44 13.02
N GLY A 165 6.25 -0.34 12.73
CA GLY A 165 7.01 -1.43 12.11
C GLY A 165 7.00 -2.72 12.95
N THR A 166 7.09 -2.59 14.28
CA THR A 166 7.00 -3.73 15.21
C THR A 166 5.62 -4.39 15.18
N VAL A 167 4.54 -3.60 15.19
CA VAL A 167 3.16 -4.09 15.16
C VAL A 167 2.79 -4.68 13.80
N LEU A 168 3.27 -4.09 12.70
CA LEU A 168 3.14 -4.65 11.35
C LEU A 168 3.72 -6.06 11.30
N GLY A 169 4.88 -6.29 11.93
CA GLY A 169 5.50 -7.60 12.04
C GLY A 169 5.77 -8.20 10.65
N GLN A 170 5.21 -9.38 10.38
CA GLN A 170 5.31 -10.05 9.08
C GLN A 170 4.11 -9.79 8.15
N TYR A 171 3.08 -9.09 8.65
CA TYR A 171 1.82 -8.95 7.93
C TYR A 171 1.92 -8.00 6.74
N LYS A 172 1.03 -8.17 5.75
CA LYS A 172 0.94 -7.29 4.57
C LYS A 172 0.28 -5.93 4.83
N ALA A 173 -0.44 -5.79 5.95
CA ALA A 173 -1.21 -4.58 6.25
C ALA A 173 -1.27 -4.27 7.75
N CYS A 174 -1.48 -2.99 8.06
CA CYS A 174 -1.74 -2.47 9.40
C CYS A 174 -2.87 -1.44 9.36
N ILE A 175 -3.85 -1.60 10.24
CA ILE A 175 -4.84 -0.57 10.53
C ILE A 175 -4.23 0.33 11.61
N LEU A 176 -4.05 1.60 11.30
CA LEU A 176 -3.54 2.60 12.24
C LEU A 176 -4.74 3.28 12.89
N GLN A 177 -5.05 2.94 14.15
CA GLN A 177 -6.24 3.43 14.84
C GLN A 177 -6.30 4.96 14.78
N ASN A 178 -7.49 5.49 14.47
CA ASN A 178 -7.75 6.94 14.31
C ASN A 178 -6.91 7.65 13.22
N HIS A 179 -6.20 6.92 12.37
CA HIS A 179 -5.28 7.49 11.39
C HIS A 179 -5.60 7.01 9.96
N GLY A 180 -5.62 5.70 9.71
CA GLY A 180 -5.90 5.17 8.36
C GLY A 180 -5.32 3.78 8.13
N LEU A 181 -4.98 3.50 6.88
CA LEU A 181 -4.48 2.19 6.45
C LEU A 181 -3.01 2.30 6.05
N LEU A 182 -2.27 1.20 6.25
CA LEU A 182 -0.92 1.04 5.74
C LEU A 182 -0.79 -0.37 5.16
N THR A 183 -0.22 -0.48 3.98
CA THR A 183 0.03 -1.77 3.31
C THR A 183 1.46 -1.85 2.77
N VAL A 184 1.97 -3.07 2.66
CA VAL A 184 3.31 -3.38 2.16
C VAL A 184 3.24 -4.53 1.15
N GLY A 185 4.26 -4.63 0.30
CA GLY A 185 4.36 -5.73 -0.66
C GLY A 185 5.75 -5.90 -1.25
N GLU A 186 5.95 -7.03 -1.92
CA GLU A 186 7.17 -7.36 -2.69
C GLU A 186 7.23 -6.59 -4.01
N SER A 187 6.18 -5.85 -4.36
CA SER A 187 6.10 -4.95 -5.51
C SER A 187 5.21 -3.74 -5.21
N VAL A 188 5.31 -2.68 -6.01
CA VAL A 188 4.35 -1.56 -5.95
C VAL A 188 2.93 -2.07 -6.20
N ASP A 189 2.80 -2.94 -7.20
CA ASP A 189 1.55 -3.51 -7.68
C ASP A 189 0.77 -4.20 -6.55
N SER A 190 1.43 -5.10 -5.81
CA SER A 190 0.81 -5.80 -4.67
C SER A 190 0.52 -4.84 -3.51
N ALA A 191 1.48 -4.02 -3.08
CA ALA A 191 1.29 -3.07 -1.97
C ALA A 191 0.10 -2.13 -2.20
N VAL A 192 -0.05 -1.62 -3.44
CA VAL A 192 -1.10 -0.69 -3.83
C VAL A 192 -2.43 -1.40 -4.02
N TRP A 193 -2.45 -2.61 -4.58
CA TRP A 193 -3.65 -3.42 -4.63
C TRP A 193 -4.18 -3.73 -3.23
N TRP A 194 -3.30 -4.12 -2.29
CA TRP A 194 -3.70 -4.35 -0.90
C TRP A 194 -4.37 -3.11 -0.30
N PHE A 195 -3.84 -1.92 -0.55
CA PHE A 195 -4.49 -0.69 -0.09
C PHE A 195 -5.89 -0.52 -0.69
N ILE A 196 -6.00 -0.63 -2.02
CA ILE A 196 -7.26 -0.44 -2.75
C ILE A 196 -8.34 -1.42 -2.27
N THR A 197 -7.99 -2.71 -2.13
CA THR A 197 -8.94 -3.73 -1.70
C THR A 197 -9.25 -3.64 -0.20
N MET A 198 -8.29 -3.22 0.64
CA MET A 198 -8.54 -2.97 2.06
C MET A 198 -9.50 -1.81 2.27
N GLU A 199 -9.35 -0.71 1.54
CA GLU A 199 -10.28 0.44 1.56
C GLU A 199 -11.70 0.01 1.17
N ARG A 200 -11.84 -0.75 0.08
CA ARG A 200 -13.14 -1.29 -0.38
C ARG A 200 -13.74 -2.27 0.63
N THR A 201 -12.90 -3.05 1.31
CA THR A 201 -13.33 -3.95 2.37
C THR A 201 -13.84 -3.17 3.59
N CYS A 202 -13.14 -2.10 4.00
CA CYS A 202 -13.61 -1.19 5.04
C CYS A 202 -14.97 -0.59 4.67
N GLN A 203 -15.15 -0.14 3.42
CA GLN A 203 -16.42 0.36 2.91
C GLN A 203 -17.53 -0.69 3.04
N ALA A 204 -17.29 -1.90 2.54
CA ALA A 204 -18.28 -2.98 2.57
C ALA A 204 -18.67 -3.35 4.00
N GLN A 205 -17.69 -3.42 4.91
CA GLN A 205 -17.94 -3.77 6.30
C GLN A 205 -18.74 -2.69 7.05
N LEU A 206 -18.39 -1.42 6.89
CA LEU A 206 -19.17 -0.30 7.45
C LEU A 206 -20.62 -0.32 6.97
N LEU A 207 -20.85 -0.54 5.67
CA LEU A 207 -22.19 -0.63 5.08
C LEU A 207 -22.97 -1.84 5.60
N ALA A 208 -22.32 -3.00 5.71
CA ALA A 208 -22.96 -4.22 6.18
C ALA A 208 -23.38 -4.10 7.66
N GLU A 209 -22.53 -3.51 8.51
CA GLU A 209 -22.81 -3.30 9.94
C GLU A 209 -23.86 -2.21 10.18
N ALA A 210 -23.93 -1.19 9.32
CA ALA A 210 -25.01 -0.22 9.33
C ALA A 210 -26.36 -0.85 8.92
N ALA A 211 -26.35 -1.80 7.97
CA ALA A 211 -27.55 -2.47 7.49
C ALA A 211 -28.06 -3.58 8.42
N GLY A 212 -27.19 -4.19 9.22
CA GLY A 212 -27.55 -5.25 10.15
C GLY A 212 -26.33 -5.98 10.73
N THR A 213 -26.52 -7.25 11.14
CA THR A 213 -25.43 -8.09 11.66
C THR A 213 -24.89 -9.00 10.55
N PRO A 214 -23.65 -8.80 10.08
CA PRO A 214 -23.05 -9.65 9.06
C PRO A 214 -22.89 -11.10 9.53
N LYS A 215 -22.97 -12.05 8.59
CA LYS A 215 -22.59 -13.46 8.83
C LYS A 215 -21.17 -13.67 8.34
N LEU A 216 -20.26 -13.98 9.25
CA LEU A 216 -18.86 -14.18 8.93
C LEU A 216 -18.64 -15.46 8.12
N ILE A 217 -17.68 -15.42 7.20
CA ILE A 217 -17.15 -16.62 6.55
C ILE A 217 -16.46 -17.47 7.63
N ARG A 218 -16.72 -18.77 7.60
CA ARG A 218 -16.14 -19.69 8.59
C ARG A 218 -14.60 -19.71 8.49
N PRO A 219 -13.86 -19.78 9.60
CA PRO A 219 -12.39 -19.76 9.62
C PRO A 219 -11.72 -20.65 8.58
N GLU A 220 -12.16 -21.91 8.44
CA GLU A 220 -11.58 -22.85 7.50
C GLU A 220 -11.79 -22.45 6.04
N ILE A 221 -12.90 -21.76 5.73
CA ILE A 221 -13.18 -21.24 4.39
C ILE A 221 -12.42 -19.94 4.14
N ALA A 222 -12.29 -19.08 5.15
CA ALA A 222 -11.50 -17.86 5.06
C ALA A 222 -10.03 -18.17 4.78
N ASN A 223 -9.47 -19.19 5.44
CA ASN A 223 -8.10 -19.65 5.21
C ASN A 223 -7.89 -20.20 3.78
N ILE A 224 -8.78 -21.08 3.29
CA ILE A 224 -8.67 -21.61 1.91
C ILE A 224 -8.83 -20.47 0.88
N THR A 225 -9.69 -19.50 1.18
CA THR A 225 -9.87 -18.34 0.31
C THR A 225 -8.62 -17.47 0.29
N TYR A 226 -8.02 -17.23 1.46
CA TYR A 226 -6.74 -16.52 1.61
C TYR A 226 -5.65 -17.11 0.71
N ASP A 227 -5.50 -18.44 0.69
CA ASP A 227 -4.50 -19.14 -0.15
C ASP A 227 -4.66 -18.84 -1.66
N THR A 228 -5.85 -18.37 -2.08
CA THR A 228 -6.14 -17.99 -3.46
C THR A 228 -5.99 -16.49 -3.71
N VAL A 229 -6.51 -15.65 -2.80
CA VAL A 229 -6.66 -14.19 -3.07
C VAL A 229 -5.69 -13.31 -2.27
N GLY A 230 -5.03 -13.87 -1.25
CA GLY A 230 -4.17 -13.14 -0.31
C GLY A 230 -2.67 -13.29 -0.60
N THR A 231 -2.26 -13.97 -1.65
CA THR A 231 -0.84 -14.16 -2.01
C THR A 231 -0.28 -12.94 -2.75
N GLU A 232 1.03 -12.68 -2.67
CA GLU A 232 1.68 -11.57 -3.40
C GLU A 232 1.42 -11.65 -4.92
N GLN A 233 1.45 -12.85 -5.49
CA GLN A 233 1.13 -13.09 -6.90
C GLN A 233 -0.32 -12.71 -7.24
N ALA A 234 -1.28 -12.99 -6.36
CA ALA A 234 -2.68 -12.59 -6.54
C ALA A 234 -2.83 -11.06 -6.44
N GLY A 235 -2.05 -10.42 -5.55
CA GLY A 235 -2.02 -8.97 -5.41
C GLY A 235 -1.47 -8.28 -6.66
N TRP A 236 -0.31 -8.73 -7.14
CA TRP A 236 0.28 -8.26 -8.39
C TRP A 236 -0.70 -8.42 -9.57
N PHE A 237 -1.34 -9.59 -9.70
CA PHE A 237 -2.24 -9.84 -10.82
C PHE A 237 -3.47 -8.96 -10.77
N SER A 238 -4.05 -8.76 -9.58
CA SER A 238 -5.22 -7.91 -9.37
C SER A 238 -4.96 -6.44 -9.68
N PHE A 239 -3.70 -6.00 -9.57
CA PHE A 239 -3.30 -4.64 -9.94
C PHE A 239 -3.25 -4.42 -11.47
N GLN A 240 -2.86 -5.43 -12.26
CA GLN A 240 -2.65 -5.28 -13.70
C GLN A 240 -3.84 -4.67 -14.49
N PRO A 241 -5.11 -5.07 -14.28
CA PRO A 241 -6.22 -4.43 -14.98
C PRO A 241 -6.35 -2.95 -14.64
N LEU A 242 -6.07 -2.55 -13.39
CA LEU A 242 -6.12 -1.14 -12.97
C LEU A 242 -4.99 -0.35 -13.61
N TYR A 243 -3.78 -0.93 -13.64
CA TYR A 243 -2.63 -0.34 -14.31
C TYR A 243 -2.88 -0.11 -15.81
N ASN A 244 -3.41 -1.11 -16.50
CA ASN A 244 -3.69 -1.00 -17.94
C ASN A 244 -4.70 0.10 -18.26
N VAL A 245 -5.73 0.27 -17.40
CA VAL A 245 -6.74 1.32 -17.55
C VAL A 245 -6.11 2.69 -17.30
N ILE A 246 -5.41 2.89 -16.20
CA ILE A 246 -4.86 4.21 -15.86
C ILE A 246 -3.78 4.67 -16.86
N VAL A 247 -2.98 3.74 -17.40
CA VAL A 247 -2.01 4.04 -18.46
C VAL A 247 -2.68 4.49 -19.76
N ALA A 248 -3.83 3.90 -20.09
CA ALA A 248 -4.59 4.29 -21.29
C ALA A 248 -5.30 5.64 -21.10
N GLU A 249 -5.75 5.95 -19.88
CA GLU A 249 -6.46 7.19 -19.56
C GLU A 249 -5.54 8.39 -19.35
N GLU A 250 -4.37 8.19 -18.74
CA GLU A 250 -3.45 9.25 -18.29
C GLU A 250 -1.99 8.95 -18.72
N PRO A 251 -1.70 8.81 -20.02
CA PRO A 251 -0.35 8.46 -20.50
C PRO A 251 0.71 9.53 -20.20
N ASP A 252 0.29 10.78 -20.01
CA ASP A 252 1.13 11.94 -19.65
C ASP A 252 1.79 11.81 -18.28
N MET A 253 1.32 10.90 -17.41
CA MET A 253 1.92 10.70 -16.10
C MET A 253 3.39 10.27 -16.17
N PHE A 254 3.82 9.66 -17.27
CA PHE A 254 5.20 9.20 -17.44
C PHE A 254 6.17 10.24 -17.99
N ASP A 255 5.71 11.48 -18.18
CA ASP A 255 6.55 12.61 -18.55
C ASP A 255 7.51 13.05 -17.42
#